data_AF-A0A2M9ZCX1-F1
#
_entry.id   AF-A0A2M9ZCX1-F1
#
_cell.length_a   1.000
_cell.length_b   1.000
_cell.length_c   1.000
_cell.angle_alpha   90.00
_cell.angle_beta   90.00
_cell.angle_gamma   90.00
#
_symmetry.space_group_name_H-M   'P 1'
#
loop_
_entity.id
_entity.type
_entity.pdbx_description
1 polymer ?
#
loop_
_entity_poly.entity_id
_entity_poly.type
_entity_poly.pdbx_seq_one_letter_code
_entity_poly.pdbx_strand_id
1 'polypeptide(L)'
;MVADNQTKILQAQAFLDSGFQSQYSKCKILAELGGCSYSVGGKGKDEPILHGVFPVAFSLFAAIVRLTGDYTHLVYASVLFFLAGTWLVSFRIRKDFWIPIVLTIGPCFFHSFLFPDYAIVYFLVAGFIAFYYKPLSGIYSSFIIGLLTGGSVFFRPETVFLPFLLGIFSLFHIFANGPPKRNSEEATRLSLLMGYGFSVLLFFSMNYSLYGSFLGTRIAANEKGIESFWEWRKYISLLFYGNGRVGFFLFSPWALFGIVYLGIRFRSLSRIEKDLLSSTIASIFLIVLLSPNDSNIDWGTRYLSWLTIPIAILFFTRDFTGLPNEIKCKRVAISLLTVNLLISYVFFRIQVKVAQEFQKYNSLLTGLSGEVIILTEPSIVGFYGKDILEKKVMLISNSESKKKIAEFLSGKISRLDLVRYEPATSFLLQGMRQDIGEKNEVLLEKELLKQGWKLSERRIAWKLEILNFSR
;
A
#
# COMPACT_ATOMS: atom_id res chain seq x y z
N MET A 1 -6.58 -12.99 -4.29
CA MET A 1 -6.47 -11.51 -4.24
C MET A 1 -5.88 -11.12 -2.90
N VAL A 2 -4.92 -10.20 -2.89
CA VAL A 2 -4.07 -9.84 -1.74
C VAL A 2 -4.86 -9.09 -0.67
N ALA A 3 -4.62 -9.41 0.61
CA ALA A 3 -5.38 -8.94 1.78
C ALA A 3 -5.48 -7.41 1.95
N ASP A 4 -4.52 -6.61 1.45
CA ASP A 4 -4.48 -5.13 1.56
C ASP A 4 -5.55 -4.41 0.70
N ASN A 5 -6.32 -5.15 -0.12
CA ASN A 5 -7.32 -4.56 -1.02
C ASN A 5 -8.76 -4.63 -0.53
N GLN A 6 -9.09 -5.37 0.53
CA GLN A 6 -10.50 -5.61 0.86
C GLN A 6 -11.25 -4.34 1.27
N THR A 7 -10.70 -3.58 2.21
CA THR A 7 -11.29 -2.31 2.66
C THR A 7 -11.35 -1.27 1.54
N LYS A 8 -10.30 -1.23 0.70
CA LYS A 8 -10.23 -0.39 -0.50
C LYS A 8 -11.31 -0.78 -1.53
N ILE A 9 -11.56 -2.08 -1.72
CA ILE A 9 -12.59 -2.64 -2.61
C ILE A 9 -13.99 -2.36 -2.05
N LEU A 10 -14.22 -2.52 -0.75
CA LEU A 10 -15.48 -2.15 -0.10
C LEU A 10 -15.80 -0.67 -0.30
N GLN A 11 -14.82 0.21 -0.10
CA GLN A 11 -14.96 1.65 -0.34
C GLN A 11 -15.16 1.97 -1.82
N ALA A 12 -14.52 1.23 -2.73
CA ALA A 12 -14.76 1.33 -4.17
C ALA A 12 -16.18 0.92 -4.56
N GLN A 13 -16.71 -0.15 -3.95
CA GLN A 13 -18.08 -0.59 -4.19
C GLN A 13 -19.09 0.43 -3.65
N ALA A 14 -18.81 1.07 -2.50
CA ALA A 14 -19.65 2.14 -1.97
C ALA A 14 -19.79 3.33 -2.94
N PHE A 15 -18.72 3.67 -3.66
CA PHE A 15 -18.80 4.65 -4.74
C PHE A 15 -19.72 4.20 -5.86
N LEU A 16 -19.64 2.94 -6.30
CA LEU A 16 -20.54 2.43 -7.35
C LEU A 16 -22.00 2.44 -6.90
N ASP A 17 -22.28 1.94 -5.69
CA ASP A 17 -23.63 1.82 -5.14
C ASP A 17 -24.30 3.19 -4.92
N SER A 18 -23.50 4.23 -4.69
CA SER A 18 -23.97 5.60 -4.50
C SER A 18 -23.97 6.45 -5.77
N GLY A 19 -23.61 5.89 -6.93
CA GLY A 19 -23.46 6.68 -8.16
C GLY A 19 -22.36 7.73 -8.05
N PHE A 20 -21.23 7.38 -7.43
CA PHE A 20 -20.06 8.20 -7.14
C PHE A 20 -20.30 9.37 -6.17
N GLN A 21 -21.39 9.35 -5.40
CA GLN A 21 -21.71 10.41 -4.44
C GLN A 21 -21.04 10.24 -3.07
N SER A 22 -20.73 9.00 -2.67
CA SER A 22 -20.25 8.70 -1.32
C SER A 22 -19.28 7.53 -1.28
N GLN A 23 -18.22 7.67 -0.47
CA GLN A 23 -17.27 6.61 -0.15
C GLN A 23 -17.73 5.70 1.00
N TYR A 24 -18.84 6.05 1.65
CA TYR A 24 -19.30 5.36 2.84
C TYR A 24 -20.24 4.21 2.47
N SER A 25 -19.92 3.01 2.94
CA SER A 25 -20.78 1.85 2.73
C SER A 25 -22.00 1.91 3.62
N LYS A 26 -23.17 1.61 3.06
CA LYS A 26 -24.44 1.46 3.81
C LYS A 26 -24.72 0.01 4.23
N CYS A 27 -23.75 -0.90 4.04
CA CYS A 27 -23.84 -2.33 4.37
C CYS A 27 -25.18 -2.99 3.97
N LYS A 28 -25.67 -2.70 2.75
CA LYS A 28 -27.02 -3.09 2.29
C LYS A 28 -27.28 -4.59 2.44
N ILE A 29 -26.26 -5.43 2.22
CA ILE A 29 -26.36 -6.89 2.35
C ILE A 29 -26.67 -7.36 3.77
N LEU A 30 -26.31 -6.58 4.79
CA LEU A 30 -26.57 -6.84 6.21
C LEU A 30 -27.71 -5.98 6.78
N ALA A 31 -28.42 -5.19 5.97
CA ALA A 31 -29.44 -4.25 6.45
C ALA A 31 -30.48 -4.94 7.37
N GLU A 32 -30.96 -6.11 6.96
CA GLU A 32 -31.91 -6.93 7.72
C GLU A 32 -31.30 -7.55 8.99
N LEU A 33 -29.97 -7.60 9.09
CA LEU A 33 -29.21 -8.26 10.15
C LEU A 33 -28.53 -7.28 11.12
N GLY A 34 -28.96 -6.01 11.13
CA GLY A 34 -28.38 -4.96 11.99
C GLY A 34 -27.38 -4.04 11.29
N GLY A 35 -27.34 -4.09 9.96
CA GLY A 35 -26.65 -3.15 9.10
C GLY A 35 -25.14 -3.17 9.31
N CYS A 36 -24.57 -1.98 9.41
CA CYS A 36 -23.14 -1.77 9.54
C CYS A 36 -22.58 -2.15 10.93
N SER A 37 -23.41 -2.39 11.96
CA SER A 37 -22.96 -2.77 13.31
C SER A 37 -22.07 -4.01 13.35
N TYR A 38 -22.26 -4.91 12.39
CA TYR A 38 -21.60 -6.22 12.35
C TYR A 38 -20.66 -6.39 11.16
N SER A 39 -20.40 -5.32 10.42
CA SER A 39 -19.35 -5.34 9.40
C SER A 39 -18.02 -4.88 9.99
N VAL A 40 -16.92 -5.19 9.30
CA VAL A 40 -15.56 -4.94 9.80
C VAL A 40 -15.28 -3.45 9.94
N GLY A 41 -15.25 -2.91 11.15
CA GLY A 41 -15.03 -1.48 11.39
C GLY A 41 -16.30 -0.66 11.60
N GLY A 42 -17.45 -1.32 11.80
CA GLY A 42 -18.70 -0.67 12.17
C GLY A 42 -18.70 -0.04 13.56
N LYS A 43 -19.30 1.16 13.64
CA LYS A 43 -19.51 1.91 14.89
C LYS A 43 -20.99 2.02 15.31
N GLY A 44 -21.89 1.34 14.62
CA GLY A 44 -23.32 1.35 14.97
C GLY A 44 -24.23 0.92 13.84
N LYS A 45 -25.55 0.96 14.13
CA LYS A 45 -26.62 0.42 13.28
C LYS A 45 -26.89 1.24 12.03
N ASP A 46 -26.66 2.55 12.11
CA ASP A 46 -27.05 3.53 11.09
C ASP A 46 -25.89 4.44 10.64
N GLU A 47 -24.66 4.19 11.12
CA GLU A 47 -23.49 4.98 10.72
C GLU A 47 -22.85 4.40 9.45
N PRO A 48 -22.77 5.18 8.36
CA PRO A 48 -22.03 4.79 7.17
C PRO A 48 -20.56 4.57 7.54
N ILE A 49 -20.00 3.42 7.17
CA ILE A 49 -18.62 3.09 7.57
C ILE A 49 -17.64 3.51 6.48
N LEU A 50 -16.63 4.28 6.89
CA LEU A 50 -15.37 4.37 6.16
C LEU A 50 -14.52 3.14 6.54
N HIS A 51 -14.55 2.11 5.70
CA HIS A 51 -13.95 0.81 6.03
C HIS A 51 -12.41 0.81 6.08
N GLY A 52 -11.74 1.95 5.88
CA GLY A 52 -10.29 2.02 5.98
C GLY A 52 -9.74 3.43 6.01
N VAL A 53 -8.48 3.52 6.42
CA VAL A 53 -7.69 4.76 6.51
C VAL A 53 -6.98 5.05 5.18
N PHE A 54 -7.50 4.48 4.09
CA PHE A 54 -6.86 4.46 2.79
C PHE A 54 -7.30 5.65 1.94
N PRO A 55 -6.44 6.12 1.03
CA PRO A 55 -6.76 7.30 0.24
C PRO A 55 -7.95 7.07 -0.70
N VAL A 56 -8.89 8.01 -0.68
CA VAL A 56 -10.09 8.04 -1.54
C VAL A 56 -9.77 7.83 -3.02
N ALA A 57 -8.66 8.43 -3.47
CA ALA A 57 -8.24 8.38 -4.86
C ALA A 57 -8.05 6.94 -5.38
N PHE A 58 -7.54 6.04 -4.54
CA PHE A 58 -7.39 4.65 -4.94
C PHE A 58 -8.73 3.94 -5.05
N SER A 59 -9.63 4.12 -4.07
CA SER A 59 -10.95 3.50 -4.12
C SER A 59 -11.79 4.01 -5.29
N LEU A 60 -11.66 5.30 -5.64
CA LEU A 60 -12.28 5.86 -6.84
C LEU A 60 -11.70 5.23 -8.11
N PHE A 61 -10.37 5.11 -8.21
CA PHE A 61 -9.71 4.42 -9.31
C PHE A 61 -10.17 2.96 -9.43
N ALA A 62 -10.24 2.24 -8.32
CA ALA A 62 -10.71 0.86 -8.28
C ALA A 62 -12.18 0.73 -8.69
N ALA A 63 -13.03 1.70 -8.31
CA ALA A 63 -14.42 1.76 -8.75
C ALA A 63 -14.52 1.93 -10.28
N ILE A 64 -13.71 2.81 -10.86
CA ILE A 64 -13.64 3.00 -12.32
C ILE A 64 -13.18 1.72 -13.01
N VAL A 65 -12.12 1.06 -12.50
CA VAL A 65 -11.66 -0.21 -13.06
C VAL A 65 -12.75 -1.29 -12.97
N ARG A 66 -13.53 -1.32 -11.89
CA ARG A 66 -14.63 -2.27 -11.73
C ARG A 66 -15.73 -2.12 -12.78
N LEU A 67 -15.91 -0.94 -13.39
CA LEU A 67 -16.83 -0.74 -14.52
C LEU A 67 -16.46 -1.58 -15.75
N THR A 68 -15.21 -2.05 -15.85
CA THR A 68 -14.75 -2.95 -16.92
C THR A 68 -15.10 -4.43 -16.69
N GLY A 69 -15.74 -4.76 -15.56
CA GLY A 69 -16.31 -6.10 -15.29
C GLY A 69 -15.89 -6.73 -13.97
N ASP A 70 -14.61 -6.64 -13.57
CA ASP A 70 -14.10 -7.27 -12.35
C ASP A 70 -12.92 -6.47 -11.75
N TYR A 71 -12.78 -6.51 -10.42
CA TYR A 71 -11.64 -5.95 -9.70
C TYR A 71 -10.31 -6.67 -10.02
N THR A 72 -10.35 -7.88 -10.58
CA THR A 72 -9.14 -8.58 -11.07
C THR A 72 -8.38 -7.77 -12.12
N HIS A 73 -9.04 -6.89 -12.87
CA HIS A 73 -8.42 -6.02 -13.85
C HIS A 73 -7.44 -4.99 -13.26
N LEU A 74 -7.49 -4.76 -11.94
CA LEU A 74 -6.50 -3.94 -11.24
C LEU A 74 -5.07 -4.45 -11.43
N VAL A 75 -4.87 -5.76 -11.56
CA VAL A 75 -3.53 -6.34 -11.80
C VAL A 75 -3.00 -5.91 -13.16
N TYR A 76 -3.83 -5.94 -14.21
CA TYR A 76 -3.43 -5.51 -15.54
C TYR A 76 -3.14 -4.01 -15.60
N ALA A 77 -3.98 -3.19 -14.95
CA ALA A 77 -3.72 -1.76 -14.82
C ALA A 77 -2.38 -1.49 -14.11
N SER A 78 -2.04 -2.27 -13.09
CA SER A 78 -0.78 -2.15 -12.37
C SER A 78 0.43 -2.44 -13.25
N VAL A 79 0.38 -3.52 -14.02
CA VAL A 79 1.43 -3.86 -14.99
C VAL A 79 1.57 -2.76 -16.04
N LEU A 80 0.45 -2.24 -16.55
CA LEU A 80 0.45 -1.15 -17.53
C LEU A 80 1.12 0.12 -16.98
N PHE A 81 0.75 0.57 -15.77
CA PHE A 81 1.37 1.75 -15.15
C PHE A 81 2.87 1.55 -14.90
N PHE A 82 3.27 0.37 -14.44
CA PHE A 82 4.69 0.05 -14.26
C PHE A 82 5.47 0.12 -15.58
N LEU A 83 4.97 -0.51 -16.64
CA LEU A 83 5.61 -0.49 -17.96
C LEU A 83 5.64 0.93 -18.53
N ALA A 84 4.52 1.65 -18.46
CA ALA A 84 4.43 3.03 -18.93
C ALA A 84 5.44 3.94 -18.21
N GLY A 85 5.61 3.81 -16.89
CA GLY A 85 6.57 4.61 -16.12
C GLY A 85 8.01 4.28 -16.49
N THR A 86 8.32 2.99 -16.61
CA THR A 86 9.66 2.50 -16.97
C THR A 86 10.04 2.92 -18.39
N TRP A 87 9.11 2.82 -19.34
CA TRP A 87 9.30 3.28 -20.71
C TRP A 87 9.42 4.79 -20.80
N LEU A 88 8.60 5.55 -20.06
CA LEU A 88 8.69 7.01 -20.03
C LEU A 88 10.08 7.48 -19.60
N VAL A 89 10.62 6.90 -18.52
CA VAL A 89 11.99 7.17 -18.05
C VAL A 89 13.00 6.83 -19.13
N SER A 90 12.89 5.64 -19.73
CA SER A 90 13.82 5.16 -20.77
C SER A 90 13.83 6.06 -22.01
N PHE A 91 12.64 6.40 -22.54
CA PHE A 91 12.49 7.25 -23.72
C PHE A 91 12.95 8.69 -23.50
N ARG A 92 12.75 9.24 -22.30
CA ARG A 92 13.15 10.62 -21.99
C ARG A 92 14.64 10.73 -21.76
N ILE A 93 15.19 9.83 -20.97
CA ILE A 93 16.58 9.91 -20.57
C ILE A 93 17.50 9.45 -21.70
N ARG A 94 17.00 8.65 -22.66
CA ARG A 94 17.72 8.20 -23.87
C ARG A 94 19.15 7.73 -23.58
N LYS A 95 19.33 7.16 -22.39
CA LYS A 95 20.61 6.64 -21.92
C LYS A 95 20.35 5.31 -21.23
N ASP A 96 21.19 4.38 -21.62
CA ASP A 96 21.45 3.08 -21.04
C ASP A 96 20.24 2.12 -20.86
N PHE A 97 20.31 0.99 -21.58
CA PHE A 97 19.39 -0.15 -21.46
C PHE A 97 19.33 -0.71 -20.03
N TRP A 98 20.33 -0.42 -19.18
CA TRP A 98 20.35 -0.86 -17.79
C TRP A 98 19.27 -0.21 -16.90
N ILE A 99 18.82 1.02 -17.16
CA ILE A 99 17.79 1.67 -16.33
C ILE A 99 16.48 0.86 -16.31
N PRO A 100 15.85 0.52 -17.45
CA PRO A 100 14.64 -0.29 -17.44
C PRO A 100 14.87 -1.70 -16.87
N ILE A 101 16.06 -2.28 -17.08
CA ILE A 101 16.40 -3.59 -16.51
C ILE A 101 16.38 -3.52 -14.98
N VAL A 102 17.09 -2.58 -14.36
CA VAL A 102 17.24 -2.54 -12.90
C VAL A 102 15.93 -2.23 -12.18
N LEU A 103 15.06 -1.45 -12.81
CA LEU A 103 13.74 -1.14 -12.26
C LEU A 103 12.77 -2.32 -12.39
N THR A 104 12.92 -3.14 -13.44
CA THR A 104 12.13 -4.38 -13.63
C THR A 104 12.62 -5.50 -12.73
N ILE A 105 13.93 -5.60 -12.56
CA ILE A 105 14.61 -6.62 -11.77
C ILE A 105 14.83 -6.08 -10.35
N GLY A 106 13.74 -5.80 -9.66
CA GLY A 106 13.81 -5.23 -8.33
C GLY A 106 12.46 -4.98 -7.69
N PRO A 107 12.46 -4.35 -6.49
CA PRO A 107 11.25 -4.15 -5.70
C PRO A 107 10.18 -3.33 -6.41
N CYS A 108 10.55 -2.44 -7.35
CA CYS A 108 9.59 -1.63 -8.10
C CYS A 108 8.59 -2.47 -8.88
N PHE A 109 9.06 -3.50 -9.61
CA PHE A 109 8.16 -4.40 -10.33
C PHE A 109 7.25 -5.17 -9.38
N PHE A 110 7.82 -5.82 -8.35
CA PHE A 110 7.05 -6.66 -7.44
C PHE A 110 6.01 -5.86 -6.64
N HIS A 111 6.38 -4.69 -6.12
CA HIS A 111 5.43 -3.84 -5.43
C HIS A 111 4.38 -3.29 -6.38
N SER A 112 4.72 -2.93 -7.62
CA SER A 112 3.71 -2.50 -8.60
C SER A 112 2.75 -3.63 -8.93
N PHE A 113 3.26 -4.84 -9.14
CA PHE A 113 2.44 -6.01 -9.45
C PHE A 113 1.47 -6.36 -8.31
N LEU A 114 1.93 -6.28 -7.06
CA LEU A 114 1.13 -6.65 -5.89
C LEU A 114 0.19 -5.53 -5.41
N PHE A 115 0.56 -4.27 -5.63
CA PHE A 115 -0.12 -3.11 -5.08
C PHE A 115 -0.43 -2.08 -6.18
N PRO A 116 -1.68 -2.06 -6.68
CA PRO A 116 -2.07 -1.17 -7.77
C PRO A 116 -1.92 0.33 -7.45
N ASP A 117 -2.13 0.74 -6.19
CA ASP A 117 -1.85 2.10 -5.71
C ASP A 117 -0.38 2.45 -5.83
N TYR A 118 0.52 1.51 -5.52
CA TYR A 118 1.96 1.70 -5.72
C TYR A 118 2.32 1.82 -7.22
N ALA A 119 1.72 1.01 -8.10
CA ALA A 119 1.99 1.09 -9.54
C ALA A 119 1.68 2.47 -10.13
N ILE A 120 0.54 3.06 -9.73
CA ILE A 120 0.16 4.42 -10.12
C ILE A 120 1.19 5.43 -9.59
N VAL A 121 1.56 5.32 -8.32
CA VAL A 121 2.59 6.18 -7.70
C VAL A 121 3.92 6.06 -8.44
N TYR A 122 4.35 4.84 -8.77
CA TYR A 122 5.57 4.59 -9.53
C TYR A 122 5.53 5.31 -10.88
N PHE A 123 4.42 5.21 -11.64
CA PHE A 123 4.26 5.93 -12.90
C PHE A 123 4.37 7.45 -12.75
N LEU A 124 3.67 8.02 -11.76
CA LEU A 124 3.66 9.45 -11.51
C LEU A 124 5.03 9.98 -11.06
N VAL A 125 5.71 9.26 -10.17
CA VAL A 125 7.07 9.59 -9.73
C VAL A 125 8.07 9.43 -10.87
N ALA A 126 7.95 8.36 -11.68
CA ALA A 126 8.78 8.17 -12.86
C ALA A 126 8.65 9.35 -13.84
N GLY A 127 7.43 9.84 -14.05
CA GLY A 127 7.17 11.08 -14.78
C GLY A 127 7.87 12.28 -14.15
N PHE A 128 7.63 12.54 -12.86
CA PHE A 128 8.23 13.66 -12.15
C PHE A 128 9.76 13.66 -12.28
N ILE A 129 10.42 12.54 -12.01
CA ILE A 129 11.88 12.45 -12.04
C ILE A 129 12.42 12.56 -13.48
N ALA A 130 11.76 11.94 -14.46
CA ALA A 130 12.17 12.07 -15.86
C ALA A 130 12.13 13.53 -16.33
N PHE A 131 11.06 14.26 -15.99
CA PHE A 131 10.90 15.67 -16.35
C PHE A 131 11.70 16.63 -15.44
N TYR A 132 12.04 16.24 -14.22
CA TYR A 132 12.95 17.02 -13.38
C TYR A 132 14.39 16.92 -13.90
N TYR A 133 14.84 15.70 -14.22
CA TYR A 133 16.19 15.45 -14.72
C TYR A 133 16.39 16.05 -16.12
N LYS A 134 15.44 15.82 -17.04
CA LYS A 134 15.41 16.43 -18.36
C LYS A 134 14.12 17.25 -18.56
N PRO A 135 14.15 18.55 -18.25
CA PRO A 135 12.97 19.40 -18.32
C PRO A 135 12.47 19.64 -19.73
N LEU A 136 11.18 19.98 -19.83
CA LEU A 136 10.60 20.49 -21.05
C LEU A 136 11.04 21.93 -21.31
N SER A 137 10.90 22.37 -22.56
CA SER A 137 11.14 23.76 -22.98
C SER A 137 10.06 24.74 -22.53
N GLY A 138 8.87 24.27 -22.12
CA GLY A 138 7.73 25.10 -21.74
C GLY A 138 7.48 25.15 -20.22
N ILE A 139 7.39 26.37 -19.66
CA ILE A 139 7.07 26.59 -18.24
C ILE A 139 5.66 26.06 -17.90
N TYR A 140 4.65 26.40 -18.69
CA TYR A 140 3.26 25.94 -18.45
C TYR A 140 3.12 24.43 -18.59
N SER A 141 3.77 23.82 -19.60
CA SER A 141 3.79 22.37 -19.76
C SER A 141 4.45 21.70 -18.55
N SER A 142 5.54 22.29 -18.03
CA SER A 142 6.21 21.79 -16.83
C SER A 142 5.31 21.92 -15.60
N PHE A 143 4.58 23.02 -15.45
CA PHE A 143 3.59 23.18 -14.38
C PHE A 143 2.50 22.10 -14.43
N ILE A 144 1.91 21.87 -15.61
CA ILE A 144 0.85 20.86 -15.80
C ILE A 144 1.37 19.45 -15.48
N ILE A 145 2.58 19.12 -15.93
CA ILE A 145 3.21 17.84 -15.57
C ILE A 145 3.46 17.75 -14.07
N GLY A 146 3.89 18.86 -13.46
CA GLY A 146 4.07 18.97 -12.01
C GLY A 146 2.77 18.67 -11.28
N LEU A 147 1.67 19.29 -11.72
CA LEU A 147 0.33 19.06 -11.20
C LEU A 147 -0.08 17.59 -11.31
N LEU A 148 0.02 17.00 -12.51
CA LEU A 148 -0.37 15.61 -12.75
C LEU A 148 0.46 14.62 -11.94
N THR A 149 1.79 14.78 -11.93
CA THR A 149 2.71 13.91 -11.16
C THR A 149 2.59 14.14 -9.65
N GLY A 150 2.24 15.36 -9.25
CA GLY A 150 1.81 15.73 -7.89
C GLY A 150 0.58 14.98 -7.40
N GLY A 151 -0.25 14.45 -8.32
CA GLY A 151 -1.35 13.54 -7.99
C GLY A 151 -0.91 12.30 -7.19
N SER A 152 0.39 11.94 -7.20
CA SER A 152 0.94 10.82 -6.43
C SER A 152 0.67 10.91 -4.93
N VAL A 153 0.60 12.12 -4.36
CA VAL A 153 0.34 12.31 -2.92
C VAL A 153 -1.06 11.85 -2.51
N PHE A 154 -2.03 11.89 -3.44
CA PHE A 154 -3.38 11.38 -3.20
C PHE A 154 -3.43 9.87 -3.07
N PHE A 155 -2.41 9.14 -3.54
CA PHE A 155 -2.31 7.69 -3.37
C PHE A 155 -1.37 7.35 -2.21
N ARG A 156 -0.25 8.06 -2.10
CA ARG A 156 0.80 7.82 -1.09
C ARG A 156 1.45 9.14 -0.64
N PRO A 157 1.14 9.64 0.57
CA PRO A 157 1.62 10.94 1.07
C PRO A 157 3.14 11.05 1.12
N GLU A 158 3.85 9.94 1.37
CA GLU A 158 5.31 9.91 1.48
C GLU A 158 6.04 10.32 0.19
N THR A 159 5.34 10.39 -0.94
CA THR A 159 5.89 10.86 -2.21
C THR A 159 6.23 12.36 -2.20
N VAL A 160 5.71 13.11 -1.24
CA VAL A 160 5.95 14.56 -1.09
C VAL A 160 7.40 14.91 -0.73
N PHE A 161 8.12 14.04 -0.03
CA PHE A 161 9.43 14.39 0.55
C PHE A 161 10.48 14.73 -0.51
N LEU A 162 10.55 13.96 -1.59
CA LEU A 162 11.55 14.17 -2.62
C LEU A 162 11.35 15.52 -3.36
N PRO A 163 10.15 15.83 -3.91
CA PRO A 163 9.88 17.14 -4.50
C PRO A 163 10.02 18.29 -3.50
N PHE A 164 9.61 18.10 -2.25
CA PHE A 164 9.74 19.14 -1.21
C PHE A 164 11.22 19.51 -0.97
N LEU A 165 12.09 18.52 -0.81
CA LEU A 165 13.53 18.75 -0.63
C LEU A 165 14.17 19.37 -1.87
N LEU A 166 13.77 18.97 -3.09
CA LEU A 166 14.19 19.64 -4.33
C LEU A 166 13.69 21.08 -4.42
N GLY A 167 12.51 21.38 -3.88
CA GLY A 167 11.97 22.72 -3.71
C GLY A 167 12.85 23.56 -2.78
N ILE A 168 13.27 23.01 -1.64
CA ILE A 168 14.20 23.66 -0.72
C ILE A 168 15.51 24.01 -1.42
N PHE A 169 16.12 23.07 -2.15
CA PHE A 169 17.33 23.36 -2.92
C PHE A 169 17.10 24.46 -3.97
N SER A 170 15.97 24.42 -4.67
CA SER A 170 15.63 25.45 -5.65
C SER A 170 15.50 26.84 -5.01
N LEU A 171 14.89 26.94 -3.82
CA LEU A 171 14.81 28.19 -3.06
C LEU A 171 16.20 28.68 -2.64
N PHE A 172 17.06 27.80 -2.13
CA PHE A 172 18.44 28.16 -1.80
C PHE A 172 19.19 28.72 -3.02
N HIS A 173 19.03 28.11 -4.20
CA HIS A 173 19.64 28.62 -5.43
C HIS A 173 19.10 29.98 -5.84
N ILE A 174 17.80 30.22 -5.65
CA ILE A 174 17.16 31.52 -5.92
C ILE A 174 17.69 32.59 -4.96
N PHE A 175 17.84 32.28 -3.68
CA PHE A 175 18.39 33.22 -2.70
C PHE A 175 19.87 33.52 -2.98
N ALA A 176 20.65 32.54 -3.42
CA ALA A 176 22.07 32.72 -3.69
C ALA A 176 22.37 33.42 -5.02
N ASN A 177 21.62 33.12 -6.08
CA ASN A 177 21.94 33.54 -7.45
C ASN A 177 20.85 34.40 -8.12
N GLY A 178 19.74 34.67 -7.43
CA GLY A 178 18.56 35.31 -7.99
C GLY A 178 17.61 34.34 -8.72
N PRO A 179 16.45 34.83 -9.17
CA PRO A 179 15.46 34.01 -9.86
C PRO A 179 15.98 33.51 -11.22
N PRO A 180 15.60 32.29 -11.65
CA PRO A 180 16.06 31.74 -12.91
C PRO A 180 15.53 32.56 -14.09
N LYS A 181 16.34 32.67 -15.15
CA LYS A 181 15.93 33.34 -16.40
C LYS A 181 14.65 32.69 -16.96
N ARG A 182 13.73 33.50 -17.46
CA ARG A 182 12.48 33.02 -18.09
C ARG A 182 12.81 32.02 -19.20
N ASN A 183 12.09 30.90 -19.23
CA ASN A 183 12.26 29.77 -20.15
C ASN A 183 13.62 29.05 -20.09
N SER A 184 14.45 29.30 -19.07
CA SER A 184 15.61 28.44 -18.78
C SER A 184 15.16 27.07 -18.26
N GLU A 185 16.06 26.08 -18.34
CA GLU A 185 15.80 24.77 -17.74
C GLU A 185 15.57 24.83 -16.22
N GLU A 186 16.15 25.81 -15.53
CA GLU A 186 15.94 26.03 -14.10
C GLU A 186 14.54 26.56 -13.84
N ALA A 187 14.06 27.51 -14.65
CA ALA A 187 12.70 28.03 -14.55
C ALA A 187 11.65 26.94 -14.83
N THR A 188 11.92 26.03 -15.77
CA THR A 188 11.00 24.92 -16.06
C THR A 188 11.00 23.86 -14.96
N ARG A 189 12.15 23.54 -14.34
CA ARG A 189 12.22 22.70 -13.13
C ARG A 189 11.50 23.33 -11.94
N LEU A 190 11.66 24.64 -11.72
CA LEU A 190 10.93 25.36 -10.68
C LEU A 190 9.42 25.31 -10.95
N SER A 191 9.00 25.50 -12.21
CA SER A 191 7.60 25.38 -12.61
C SER A 191 7.01 24.00 -12.36
N LEU A 192 7.78 22.94 -12.66
CA LEU A 192 7.42 21.55 -12.32
C LEU A 192 7.20 21.38 -10.81
N LEU A 193 8.12 21.89 -9.99
CA LEU A 193 8.01 21.83 -8.52
C LEU A 193 6.80 22.64 -8.00
N MET A 194 6.52 23.80 -8.58
CA MET A 194 5.33 24.60 -8.23
C MET A 194 4.04 23.86 -8.58
N GLY A 195 3.97 23.23 -9.75
CA GLY A 195 2.84 22.39 -10.13
C GLY A 195 2.63 21.22 -9.15
N TYR A 196 3.71 20.54 -8.78
CA TYR A 196 3.65 19.47 -7.77
C TYR A 196 3.18 20.01 -6.42
N GLY A 197 3.73 21.13 -5.97
CA GLY A 197 3.34 21.80 -4.73
C GLY A 197 1.87 22.21 -4.71
N PHE A 198 1.32 22.65 -5.84
CA PHE A 198 -0.11 22.93 -5.96
C PHE A 198 -0.97 21.68 -5.74
N SER A 199 -0.59 20.53 -6.28
CA SER A 199 -1.29 19.26 -6.00
C SER A 199 -1.22 18.85 -4.53
N VAL A 200 -0.10 19.13 -3.85
CA VAL A 200 0.02 18.93 -2.40
C VAL A 200 -0.96 19.81 -1.62
N LEU A 201 -1.11 21.09 -2.02
CA LEU A 201 -2.08 22.00 -1.40
C LEU A 201 -3.53 21.55 -1.65
N LEU A 202 -3.83 21.04 -2.85
CA LEU A 202 -5.14 20.45 -3.15
C LEU A 202 -5.40 19.22 -2.27
N PHE A 203 -4.39 18.37 -2.08
CA PHE A 203 -4.50 17.21 -1.21
C PHE A 203 -4.82 17.60 0.24
N PHE A 204 -4.11 18.58 0.81
CA PHE A 204 -4.39 19.07 2.16
C PHE A 204 -5.78 19.71 2.27
N SER A 205 -6.17 20.53 1.29
CA SER A 205 -7.50 21.15 1.25
C SER A 205 -8.61 20.10 1.18
N MET A 206 -8.44 19.07 0.33
CA MET A 206 -9.41 17.99 0.19
C MET A 206 -9.51 17.16 1.48
N ASN A 207 -8.39 16.80 2.10
CA ASN A 207 -8.40 16.07 3.36
C ASN A 207 -9.06 16.87 4.49
N TYR A 208 -8.78 18.17 4.59
CA TYR A 208 -9.41 19.02 5.59
C TYR A 208 -10.92 19.11 5.37
N SER A 209 -11.37 19.31 4.12
CA SER A 209 -12.79 19.36 3.77
C SER A 209 -13.52 18.05 4.06
N LEU A 210 -12.91 16.89 3.75
CA LEU A 210 -13.54 15.59 3.91
C LEU A 210 -13.45 15.03 5.34
N TYR A 211 -12.39 15.37 6.08
CA TYR A 211 -12.03 14.68 7.31
C TYR A 211 -11.73 15.61 8.50
N GLY A 212 -11.77 16.93 8.31
CA GLY A 212 -11.39 17.91 9.35
C GLY A 212 -9.90 17.89 9.71
N SER A 213 -9.05 17.21 8.93
CA SER A 213 -7.61 17.09 9.16
C SER A 213 -6.82 17.23 7.86
N PHE A 214 -5.81 18.10 7.82
CA PHE A 214 -4.96 18.31 6.64
C PHE A 214 -4.22 17.04 6.21
N LEU A 215 -3.78 16.24 7.19
CA LEU A 215 -3.02 15.00 6.95
C LEU A 215 -3.92 13.80 6.62
N GLY A 216 -5.24 13.98 6.73
CA GLY A 216 -6.25 12.97 6.44
C GLY A 216 -6.30 11.84 7.47
N THR A 217 -7.24 10.91 7.28
CA THR A 217 -7.50 9.78 8.18
C THR A 217 -6.34 8.79 8.25
N ARG A 218 -5.52 8.71 7.19
CA ARG A 218 -4.37 7.79 7.13
C ARG A 218 -3.31 8.10 8.17
N ILE A 219 -2.93 9.37 8.32
CA ILE A 219 -1.88 9.76 9.25
C ILE A 219 -2.45 9.78 10.67
N ALA A 220 -3.67 10.32 10.86
CA ALA A 220 -4.34 10.35 12.15
C ALA A 220 -4.52 8.94 12.76
N ALA A 221 -4.94 7.94 11.95
CA ALA A 221 -5.11 6.59 12.45
C ALA A 221 -3.80 5.86 12.80
N ASN A 222 -2.66 6.42 12.40
CA ASN A 222 -1.35 5.87 12.66
C ASN A 222 -0.51 6.73 13.62
N GLU A 223 -1.12 7.74 14.25
CA GLU A 223 -0.44 8.70 15.12
C GLU A 223 0.36 8.03 16.25
N LYS A 224 -0.22 7.02 16.90
CA LYS A 224 0.44 6.22 17.96
C LYS A 224 1.74 5.54 17.51
N GLY A 225 1.87 5.20 16.23
CA GLY A 225 3.07 4.58 15.71
C GLY A 225 4.16 5.57 15.30
N ILE A 226 3.79 6.84 15.07
CA ILE A 226 4.71 7.96 14.79
C ILE A 226 5.40 8.43 16.08
N GLU A 227 4.75 8.28 17.25
CA GLU A 227 5.32 8.61 18.56
C GLU A 227 6.58 7.78 18.93
N SER A 228 6.86 6.69 18.20
CA SER A 228 8.04 5.82 18.38
C SER A 228 9.33 6.35 17.71
N PHE A 229 9.55 7.67 17.73
CA PHE A 229 10.63 8.36 17.00
C PHE A 229 12.04 7.75 17.21
N TRP A 230 12.28 7.14 18.37
CA TRP A 230 13.56 6.59 18.82
C TRP A 230 13.73 5.07 18.67
N GLU A 231 12.79 4.36 18.03
CA GLU A 231 12.91 2.91 17.84
C GLU A 231 13.91 2.57 16.73
N TRP A 232 15.20 2.52 17.06
CA TRP A 232 16.28 2.12 16.14
C TRP A 232 16.02 0.79 15.40
N ARG A 233 15.28 -0.13 16.04
CA ARG A 233 14.86 -1.41 15.43
C ARG A 233 13.99 -1.21 14.19
N LYS A 234 13.15 -0.16 14.15
CA LYS A 234 12.31 0.19 12.98
C LYS A 234 13.17 0.52 11.76
N TYR A 235 14.24 1.30 11.96
CA TYR A 235 15.16 1.71 10.89
C TYR A 235 15.92 0.52 10.32
N ILE A 236 16.46 -0.34 11.20
CA ILE A 236 17.17 -1.55 10.79
C ILE A 236 16.22 -2.49 10.04
N SER A 237 14.99 -2.64 10.51
CA SER A 237 13.95 -3.45 9.87
C SER A 237 13.63 -2.96 8.45
N LEU A 238 13.36 -1.66 8.30
CA LEU A 238 12.95 -1.07 7.02
C LEU A 238 14.09 -0.98 6.00
N LEU A 239 15.32 -0.71 6.45
CA LEU A 239 16.47 -0.55 5.56
C LEU A 239 17.18 -1.86 5.26
N PHE A 240 17.23 -2.81 6.20
CA PHE A 240 18.02 -4.03 6.07
C PHE A 240 17.21 -5.30 6.33
N TYR A 241 16.86 -5.59 7.57
CA TYR A 241 16.13 -6.81 7.93
C TYR A 241 15.47 -6.67 9.30
N GLY A 242 14.23 -7.15 9.42
CA GLY A 242 13.52 -7.20 10.68
C GLY A 242 12.18 -7.92 10.55
N ASN A 243 11.70 -8.49 11.66
CA ASN A 243 10.43 -9.24 11.73
C ASN A 243 10.22 -10.27 10.61
N GLY A 244 11.29 -10.97 10.21
CA GLY A 244 11.23 -11.99 9.14
C GLY A 244 11.20 -11.44 7.71
N ARG A 245 11.46 -10.14 7.50
CA ARG A 245 11.31 -9.45 6.21
C ARG A 245 12.61 -8.79 5.76
N VAL A 246 12.81 -8.75 4.45
CA VAL A 246 13.95 -8.09 3.80
C VAL A 246 13.63 -6.60 3.62
N GLY A 247 14.49 -5.74 4.17
CA GLY A 247 14.44 -4.28 4.05
C GLY A 247 15.02 -3.76 2.73
N PHE A 248 14.96 -2.44 2.54
CA PHE A 248 15.14 -1.79 1.23
C PHE A 248 16.50 -2.05 0.59
N PHE A 249 17.59 -1.91 1.35
CA PHE A 249 18.95 -2.11 0.84
C PHE A 249 19.35 -3.57 0.73
N LEU A 250 18.79 -4.47 1.55
CA LEU A 250 18.99 -5.90 1.29
C LEU A 250 18.18 -6.35 0.07
N PHE A 251 17.00 -5.78 -0.18
CA PHE A 251 16.23 -6.09 -1.38
C PHE A 251 16.88 -5.47 -2.63
N SER A 252 17.41 -4.25 -2.55
CA SER A 252 18.13 -3.57 -3.65
C SER A 252 19.56 -3.21 -3.27
N PRO A 253 20.47 -4.20 -3.16
CA PRO A 253 21.85 -3.95 -2.74
C PRO A 253 22.62 -3.07 -3.74
N TRP A 254 22.27 -3.13 -5.02
CA TRP A 254 22.80 -2.23 -6.05
C TRP A 254 22.47 -0.76 -5.76
N ALA A 255 21.31 -0.47 -5.14
CA ALA A 255 20.89 0.90 -4.85
C ALA A 255 21.73 1.50 -3.71
N LEU A 256 22.03 0.70 -2.67
CA LEU A 256 22.96 1.10 -1.61
C LEU A 256 24.36 1.35 -2.19
N PHE A 257 24.85 0.42 -3.00
CA PHE A 257 26.14 0.58 -3.69
C PHE A 257 26.17 1.84 -4.56
N GLY A 258 25.11 2.08 -5.34
CA GLY A 258 24.97 3.26 -6.18
C GLY A 258 25.01 4.56 -5.37
N ILE A 259 24.26 4.64 -4.26
CA ILE A 259 24.28 5.80 -3.35
C ILE A 259 25.69 6.03 -2.79
N VAL A 260 26.34 4.99 -2.26
CA VAL A 260 27.68 5.11 -1.66
C VAL A 260 28.70 5.55 -2.71
N TYR A 261 28.68 4.93 -3.89
CA TYR A 261 29.56 5.29 -5.00
C TYR A 261 29.38 6.75 -5.44
N LEU A 262 28.13 7.18 -5.63
CA LEU A 262 27.81 8.56 -6.01
C LEU A 262 28.18 9.55 -4.89
N GLY A 263 28.03 9.16 -3.62
CA GLY A 263 28.45 9.94 -2.46
C GLY A 263 29.97 10.15 -2.39
N ILE A 264 30.77 9.11 -2.65
CA ILE A 264 32.23 9.23 -2.76
C ILE A 264 32.61 10.19 -3.90
N ARG A 265 31.87 10.12 -5.01
CA ARG A 265 32.10 10.94 -6.21
C ARG A 265 31.29 12.25 -6.18
N PHE A 266 30.76 12.67 -5.04
CA PHE A 266 29.80 13.78 -4.95
C PHE A 266 30.30 15.06 -5.61
N ARG A 267 31.59 15.40 -5.43
CA ARG A 267 32.19 16.60 -6.04
C ARG A 267 32.11 16.64 -7.56
N SER A 268 32.20 15.48 -8.21
CA SER A 268 32.14 15.31 -9.67
C SER A 268 30.73 15.36 -10.26
N LEU A 269 29.69 15.37 -9.42
CA LEU A 269 28.30 15.47 -9.87
C LEU A 269 27.98 16.92 -10.28
N SER A 270 27.16 17.07 -11.32
CA SER A 270 26.55 18.35 -11.66
C SER A 270 25.65 18.83 -10.51
N ARG A 271 25.30 20.11 -10.51
CA ARG A 271 24.46 20.69 -9.44
C ARG A 271 23.12 19.94 -9.29
N ILE A 272 22.46 19.67 -10.40
CA ILE A 272 21.16 18.96 -10.43
C ILE A 272 21.29 17.54 -9.89
N GLU A 273 22.38 16.85 -10.21
CA GLU A 273 22.65 15.50 -9.71
C GLU A 273 22.93 15.49 -8.20
N LYS A 274 23.63 16.52 -7.69
CA LYS A 274 23.86 16.70 -6.25
C LYS A 274 22.56 16.93 -5.50
N ASP A 275 21.71 17.82 -6.02
CA ASP A 275 20.41 18.12 -5.42
C ASP A 275 19.53 16.87 -5.43
N LEU A 276 19.47 16.14 -6.55
CA LEU A 276 18.68 14.91 -6.67
C LEU A 276 19.18 13.79 -5.75
N LEU A 277 20.50 13.57 -5.67
CA LEU A 277 21.06 12.56 -4.76
C LEU A 277 20.80 12.92 -3.30
N SER A 278 21.04 14.18 -2.92
CA SER A 278 20.87 14.65 -1.54
C SER A 278 19.41 14.55 -1.12
N SER A 279 18.48 15.01 -1.98
CA SER A 279 17.04 14.88 -1.73
C SER A 279 16.60 13.42 -1.67
N THR A 280 17.17 12.54 -2.49
CA THR A 280 16.87 11.10 -2.45
C THR A 280 17.30 10.49 -1.13
N ILE A 281 18.54 10.72 -0.69
CA ILE A 281 19.06 10.21 0.59
C ILE A 281 18.23 10.75 1.76
N ALA A 282 17.99 12.06 1.81
CA ALA A 282 17.18 12.67 2.86
C ALA A 282 15.73 12.15 2.84
N SER A 283 15.16 11.89 1.66
CA SER A 283 13.83 11.26 1.54
C SER A 283 13.80 9.86 2.13
N ILE A 284 14.84 9.03 1.91
CA ILE A 284 14.94 7.70 2.54
C ILE A 284 14.84 7.84 4.06
N PHE A 285 15.63 8.75 4.64
CA PHE A 285 15.61 8.97 6.09
C PHE A 285 14.28 9.50 6.59
N LEU A 286 13.69 10.53 5.95
CA LEU A 286 12.42 11.10 6.36
C LEU A 286 11.26 10.10 6.27
N ILE A 287 11.23 9.27 5.23
CA ILE A 287 10.19 8.25 5.06
C ILE A 287 10.32 7.17 6.13
N VAL A 288 11.53 6.72 6.45
CA VAL A 288 11.76 5.73 7.52
C VAL A 288 11.41 6.34 8.88
N LEU A 289 11.81 7.58 9.12
CA LEU A 289 11.52 8.33 10.35
C LEU A 289 10.01 8.41 10.60
N LEU A 290 9.29 8.89 9.59
CA LEU A 290 7.85 9.17 9.65
C LEU A 290 7.00 7.96 9.24
N SER A 291 7.61 6.78 9.05
CA SER A 291 6.83 5.58 8.77
C SER A 291 5.97 5.27 10.01
N PRO A 292 4.66 5.07 9.83
CA PRO A 292 3.74 4.88 10.95
C PRO A 292 3.95 3.56 11.70
N ASN A 293 4.65 2.61 11.09
CA ASN A 293 5.02 1.35 11.70
C ASN A 293 6.22 0.79 10.94
N ASP A 294 6.82 -0.27 11.48
CA ASP A 294 7.75 -1.16 10.76
C ASP A 294 7.05 -1.98 9.66
N SER A 295 5.76 -1.70 9.44
CA SER A 295 4.94 -2.31 8.41
C SER A 295 4.82 -3.82 8.67
N ASN A 296 4.48 -4.19 9.91
CA ASN A 296 4.33 -5.57 10.37
C ASN A 296 3.32 -6.42 9.56
N ILE A 297 2.47 -5.79 8.74
CA ILE A 297 1.55 -6.46 7.81
C ILE A 297 2.02 -6.29 6.36
N ASP A 298 2.46 -5.10 5.95
CA ASP A 298 2.88 -4.78 4.57
C ASP A 298 4.40 -4.67 4.41
N TRP A 299 4.99 -5.28 3.40
CA TRP A 299 6.44 -5.28 3.16
C TRP A 299 7.03 -3.86 3.12
N GLY A 300 7.69 -3.42 4.19
CA GLY A 300 8.06 -2.01 4.48
C GLY A 300 8.99 -1.33 3.47
N THR A 301 9.55 -2.11 2.54
CA THR A 301 10.26 -1.60 1.35
C THR A 301 9.38 -0.81 0.40
N ARG A 302 8.06 -1.03 0.40
CA ARG A 302 7.12 -0.37 -0.52
C ARG A 302 7.16 1.16 -0.40
N TYR A 303 7.36 1.70 0.80
CA TYR A 303 7.49 3.15 1.02
C TYR A 303 8.69 3.77 0.32
N LEU A 304 9.77 3.00 0.15
CA LEU A 304 11.07 3.47 -0.34
C LEU A 304 11.35 3.06 -1.78
N SER A 305 10.64 2.07 -2.30
CA SER A 305 11.03 1.41 -3.55
C SER A 305 11.08 2.34 -4.75
N TRP A 306 10.19 3.33 -4.84
CA TRP A 306 10.17 4.31 -5.92
C TRP A 306 11.40 5.23 -5.92
N LEU A 307 12.13 5.34 -4.79
CA LEU A 307 13.40 6.06 -4.71
C LEU A 307 14.53 5.33 -5.47
N THR A 308 14.32 4.09 -5.91
CA THR A 308 15.25 3.45 -6.87
C THR A 308 15.25 4.13 -8.23
N ILE A 309 14.19 4.87 -8.60
CA ILE A 309 14.12 5.61 -9.88
C ILE A 309 15.24 6.67 -9.96
N PRO A 310 15.33 7.67 -9.06
CA PRO A 310 16.40 8.65 -9.12
C PRO A 310 17.79 8.02 -8.96
N ILE A 311 17.94 6.96 -8.15
CA ILE A 311 19.22 6.24 -8.00
C ILE A 311 19.63 5.57 -9.33
N ALA A 312 18.71 4.88 -10.00
CA ALA A 312 18.96 4.24 -11.29
C ALA A 312 19.37 5.27 -12.34
N ILE A 313 18.68 6.41 -12.38
CA ILE A 313 19.00 7.50 -13.30
C ILE A 313 20.41 8.01 -13.02
N LEU A 314 20.70 8.46 -11.79
CA LEU A 314 22.00 9.04 -11.45
C LEU A 314 23.17 8.07 -11.66
N PHE A 315 22.97 6.78 -11.38
CA PHE A 315 24.04 5.79 -11.47
C PHE A 315 24.28 5.32 -12.91
N PHE A 316 23.22 4.99 -13.66
CA PHE A 316 23.36 4.36 -14.98
C PHE A 316 23.41 5.33 -16.15
N THR A 317 23.07 6.62 -16.00
CA THR A 317 23.26 7.62 -17.08
C THR A 317 24.69 8.13 -17.20
N ARG A 318 25.54 7.83 -16.22
CA ARG A 318 26.95 8.21 -16.25
C ARG A 318 27.71 7.44 -17.32
N ASP A 319 28.47 8.17 -18.12
CA ASP A 319 29.38 7.58 -19.09
C ASP A 319 30.63 7.07 -18.33
N PHE A 320 30.68 5.76 -18.09
CA PHE A 320 31.81 5.07 -17.42
C PHE A 320 33.04 4.92 -18.34
N THR A 321 33.03 5.58 -19.50
CA THR A 321 34.09 5.49 -20.51
C THR A 321 35.22 6.45 -20.15
N GLY A 322 36.31 5.93 -19.58
CA GLY A 322 37.54 6.70 -19.38
C GLY A 322 38.42 6.25 -18.21
N LEU A 323 37.92 5.44 -17.27
CA LEU A 323 38.67 5.02 -16.08
C LEU A 323 38.52 3.50 -15.83
N PRO A 324 39.62 2.72 -15.69
CA PRO A 324 39.57 1.27 -15.48
C PRO A 324 38.77 0.83 -14.24
N ASN A 325 38.73 1.67 -13.20
CA ASN A 325 37.99 1.39 -11.96
C ASN A 325 36.47 1.55 -12.14
N GLU A 326 36.02 2.35 -13.10
CA GLU A 326 34.60 2.66 -13.30
C GLU A 326 33.85 1.51 -14.01
N ILE A 327 34.51 0.78 -14.92
CA ILE A 327 33.99 -0.46 -15.52
C ILE A 327 33.81 -1.55 -14.45
N LYS A 328 34.76 -1.65 -13.50
CA LYS A 328 34.65 -2.59 -12.37
C LYS A 328 33.45 -2.26 -11.49
N CYS A 329 33.19 -0.98 -11.21
CA CYS A 329 32.01 -0.55 -10.45
C CYS A 329 30.70 -0.94 -11.13
N LYS A 330 30.59 -0.78 -12.47
CA LYS A 330 29.40 -1.22 -13.21
C LYS A 330 29.21 -2.74 -13.14
N ARG A 331 30.29 -3.53 -13.24
CA ARG A 331 30.24 -4.99 -13.08
C ARG A 331 29.80 -5.40 -11.67
N VAL A 332 30.30 -4.71 -10.64
CA VAL A 332 29.85 -4.94 -9.25
C VAL A 332 28.37 -4.63 -9.10
N ALA A 333 27.90 -3.49 -9.62
CA ALA A 333 26.48 -3.14 -9.59
C ALA A 333 25.61 -4.18 -10.31
N ILE A 334 26.05 -4.69 -11.46
CA ILE A 334 25.36 -5.76 -12.20
C ILE A 334 25.38 -7.08 -11.41
N SER A 335 26.49 -7.42 -10.73
CA SER A 335 26.56 -8.61 -9.86
C SER A 335 25.60 -8.49 -8.67
N LEU A 336 25.50 -7.30 -8.06
CA LEU A 336 24.51 -7.02 -7.01
C LEU A 336 23.07 -7.08 -7.53
N LEU A 337 22.85 -6.82 -8.82
CA LEU A 337 21.56 -7.03 -9.46
C LEU A 337 21.23 -8.52 -9.62
N THR A 338 22.22 -9.41 -9.81
CA THR A 338 22.02 -10.85 -9.72
C THR A 338 21.60 -11.30 -8.32
N VAL A 339 22.16 -10.69 -7.27
CA VAL A 339 21.69 -10.92 -5.88
C VAL A 339 20.24 -10.44 -5.72
N ASN A 340 19.90 -9.29 -6.27
CA ASN A 340 18.52 -8.79 -6.30
C ASN A 340 17.57 -9.79 -6.97
N LEU A 341 17.94 -10.38 -8.11
CA LEU A 341 17.18 -11.45 -8.78
C LEU A 341 16.91 -12.64 -7.86
N LEU A 342 17.93 -13.09 -7.12
CA LEU A 342 17.78 -14.22 -6.20
C LEU A 342 16.78 -13.88 -5.08
N ILE A 343 16.90 -12.69 -4.49
CA ILE A 343 15.99 -12.22 -3.43
C ILE A 343 14.57 -12.06 -3.99
N SER A 344 14.43 -11.46 -5.17
CA SER A 344 13.17 -11.36 -5.91
C SER A 344 12.55 -12.72 -6.19
N TYR A 345 13.35 -13.73 -6.57
CA TYR A 345 12.88 -15.09 -6.79
C TYR A 345 12.35 -15.73 -5.50
N VAL A 346 13.12 -15.65 -4.41
CA VAL A 346 12.69 -16.14 -3.09
C VAL A 346 11.39 -15.43 -2.65
N PHE A 347 11.34 -14.12 -2.81
CA PHE A 347 10.16 -13.30 -2.53
C PHE A 347 8.95 -13.77 -3.33
N PHE A 348 9.08 -13.94 -4.64
CA PHE A 348 8.01 -14.44 -5.51
C PHE A 348 7.52 -15.82 -5.07
N ARG A 349 8.43 -16.75 -4.73
CA ARG A 349 8.06 -18.08 -4.23
C ARG A 349 7.29 -18.04 -2.92
N ILE A 350 7.66 -17.15 -2.00
CA ILE A 350 6.92 -16.93 -0.75
C ILE A 350 5.52 -16.37 -1.07
N GLN A 351 5.41 -15.37 -1.94
CA GLN A 351 4.12 -14.78 -2.33
C GLN A 351 3.20 -15.79 -3.01
N VAL A 352 3.73 -16.66 -3.88
CA VAL A 352 2.94 -17.74 -4.49
C VAL A 352 2.39 -18.68 -3.42
N LYS A 353 3.21 -19.09 -2.44
CA LYS A 353 2.74 -19.94 -1.34
C LYS A 353 1.66 -19.25 -0.51
N VAL A 354 1.86 -17.98 -0.15
CA VAL A 354 0.86 -17.20 0.58
C VAL A 354 -0.43 -17.10 -0.23
N ALA A 355 -0.36 -16.78 -1.53
CA ALA A 355 -1.52 -16.69 -2.40
C ALA A 355 -2.28 -18.03 -2.52
N GLN A 356 -1.56 -19.16 -2.60
CA GLN A 356 -2.17 -20.50 -2.59
C GLN A 356 -2.89 -20.79 -1.27
N GLU A 357 -2.29 -20.46 -0.13
CA GLU A 357 -2.96 -20.60 1.18
C GLU A 357 -4.21 -19.71 1.25
N PHE A 358 -4.12 -18.45 0.83
CA PHE A 358 -5.28 -17.55 0.73
C PHE A 358 -6.40 -18.14 -0.16
N GLN A 359 -6.04 -18.74 -1.30
CA GLN A 359 -7.02 -19.38 -2.19
C GLN A 359 -7.69 -20.59 -1.53
N LYS A 360 -6.95 -21.42 -0.80
CA LYS A 360 -7.53 -22.56 -0.05
C LYS A 360 -8.58 -22.08 0.95
N TYR A 361 -8.24 -21.09 1.77
CA TYR A 361 -9.17 -20.52 2.74
C TYR A 361 -10.36 -19.83 2.05
N ASN A 362 -10.13 -19.06 1.00
CA ASN A 362 -11.19 -18.42 0.23
C ASN A 362 -12.17 -19.45 -0.38
N SER A 363 -11.67 -20.52 -1.00
CA SER A 363 -12.53 -21.58 -1.57
C SER A 363 -13.35 -22.31 -0.50
N LEU A 364 -12.77 -22.52 0.68
CA LEU A 364 -13.46 -23.13 1.81
C LEU A 364 -14.59 -22.23 2.33
N LEU A 365 -14.31 -20.94 2.49
CA LEU A 365 -15.25 -19.96 3.06
C LEU A 365 -16.38 -19.58 2.09
N THR A 366 -16.10 -19.54 0.79
CA THR A 366 -17.11 -19.27 -0.25
C THR A 366 -18.06 -20.44 -0.46
N GLY A 367 -17.57 -21.67 -0.28
CA GLY A 367 -18.35 -22.90 -0.33
C GLY A 367 -19.25 -23.16 0.88
N LEU A 368 -19.28 -22.25 1.87
CA LEU A 368 -20.18 -22.33 3.01
C LEU A 368 -21.65 -22.10 2.60
N SER A 369 -22.54 -22.93 3.15
CA SER A 369 -23.96 -23.01 2.80
C SER A 369 -24.89 -22.27 3.76
N GLY A 370 -24.37 -21.74 4.87
CA GLY A 370 -25.14 -20.95 5.82
C GLY A 370 -25.72 -19.69 5.17
N GLU A 371 -26.93 -19.31 5.58
CA GLU A 371 -27.56 -18.05 5.13
C GLU A 371 -26.77 -16.84 5.65
N VAL A 372 -26.15 -17.02 6.82
CA VAL A 372 -25.30 -16.04 7.49
C VAL A 372 -24.05 -16.76 7.99
N ILE A 373 -22.91 -16.11 7.80
CA ILE A 373 -21.62 -16.58 8.29
C ILE A 373 -21.17 -15.65 9.41
N ILE A 374 -20.96 -16.20 10.60
CA ILE A 374 -20.45 -15.46 11.76
C ILE A 374 -18.96 -15.71 11.88
N LEU A 375 -18.20 -14.61 11.92
CA LEU A 375 -16.78 -14.58 12.24
C LEU A 375 -16.58 -14.00 13.62
N THR A 376 -15.59 -14.56 14.30
CA THR A 376 -15.18 -14.13 15.65
C THR A 376 -13.87 -13.36 15.63
N GLU A 377 -13.04 -13.59 14.60
CA GLU A 377 -11.73 -12.99 14.44
C GLU A 377 -11.67 -12.09 13.20
N PRO A 378 -11.27 -10.80 13.34
CA PRO A 378 -11.17 -9.89 12.21
C PRO A 378 -10.20 -10.36 11.13
N SER A 379 -9.16 -11.12 11.48
CA SER A 379 -8.16 -11.62 10.51
C SER A 379 -8.72 -12.65 9.53
N ILE A 380 -9.80 -13.35 9.88
CA ILE A 380 -10.45 -14.35 8.99
C ILE A 380 -11.19 -13.66 7.85
N VAL A 381 -11.71 -12.44 8.08
CA VAL A 381 -12.35 -11.60 7.06
C VAL A 381 -11.43 -11.43 5.86
N GLY A 382 -10.12 -11.30 6.11
CA GLY A 382 -9.05 -11.19 5.11
C GLY A 382 -9.05 -12.29 4.05
N PHE A 383 -9.67 -13.45 4.30
CA PHE A 383 -9.77 -14.56 3.36
C PHE A 383 -10.99 -14.49 2.41
N TYR A 384 -12.00 -13.66 2.68
CA TYR A 384 -13.19 -13.55 1.80
C TYR A 384 -12.93 -12.78 0.50
N GLY A 385 -11.89 -11.96 0.44
CA GLY A 385 -11.56 -11.17 -0.74
C GLY A 385 -12.72 -10.27 -1.17
N LYS A 386 -13.13 -10.39 -2.45
CA LYS A 386 -14.29 -9.67 -3.00
C LYS A 386 -15.63 -10.28 -2.61
N ASP A 387 -15.65 -11.56 -2.23
CA ASP A 387 -16.88 -12.33 -1.99
C ASP A 387 -17.60 -11.86 -0.72
N ILE A 388 -16.94 -11.06 0.11
CA ILE A 388 -17.55 -10.36 1.25
C ILE A 388 -18.66 -9.39 0.82
N LEU A 389 -18.65 -8.94 -0.44
CA LEU A 389 -19.71 -8.09 -1.00
C LEU A 389 -20.99 -8.87 -1.32
N GLU A 390 -20.90 -10.19 -1.46
CA GLU A 390 -22.00 -11.06 -1.93
C GLU A 390 -22.50 -12.02 -0.84
N LYS A 391 -21.72 -12.24 0.22
CA LYS A 391 -22.08 -13.11 1.35
C LYS A 391 -22.45 -12.28 2.59
N LYS A 392 -23.48 -12.75 3.32
CA LYS A 392 -23.87 -12.17 4.63
C LYS A 392 -22.87 -12.59 5.71
N VAL A 393 -21.76 -11.86 5.82
CA VAL A 393 -20.70 -12.12 6.82
C VAL A 393 -20.83 -11.13 7.98
N MET A 394 -20.95 -11.64 9.21
CA MET A 394 -21.06 -10.85 10.43
C MET A 394 -19.82 -11.06 11.31
N LEU A 395 -19.15 -9.98 11.70
CA LEU A 395 -18.06 -10.01 12.68
C LEU A 395 -18.61 -9.67 14.07
N ILE A 396 -18.46 -10.59 15.03
CA ILE A 396 -18.88 -10.40 16.42
C ILE A 396 -17.65 -10.26 17.31
N SER A 397 -17.28 -9.03 17.64
CA SER A 397 -16.11 -8.71 18.48
C SER A 397 -16.45 -8.49 19.96
N ASN A 398 -17.68 -8.09 20.30
CA ASN A 398 -18.04 -7.66 21.66
C ASN A 398 -18.89 -8.71 22.42
N SER A 399 -18.59 -8.92 23.70
CA SER A 399 -19.17 -9.99 24.53
C SER A 399 -20.61 -9.71 24.98
N GLU A 400 -20.97 -8.45 25.20
CA GLU A 400 -22.31 -8.02 25.67
C GLU A 400 -23.44 -8.22 24.66
N SER A 401 -23.11 -8.50 23.39
CA SER A 401 -24.09 -8.60 22.29
C SER A 401 -24.53 -10.03 21.97
N LYS A 402 -23.90 -11.07 22.55
CA LYS A 402 -24.02 -12.45 22.03
C LYS A 402 -25.39 -13.09 22.26
N LYS A 403 -25.98 -12.90 23.44
CA LYS A 403 -27.35 -13.35 23.73
C LYS A 403 -28.37 -12.65 22.83
N LYS A 404 -28.27 -11.33 22.72
CA LYS A 404 -29.11 -10.51 21.84
C LYS A 404 -28.97 -10.93 20.38
N ILE A 405 -27.76 -11.27 19.92
CA ILE A 405 -27.51 -11.73 18.55
C ILE A 405 -28.08 -13.12 18.32
N ALA A 406 -27.85 -14.08 19.23
CA ALA A 406 -28.40 -15.43 19.11
C ALA A 406 -29.93 -15.41 19.05
N GLU A 407 -30.57 -14.62 19.92
CA GLU A 407 -32.03 -14.38 19.90
C GLU A 407 -32.48 -13.72 18.59
N PHE A 408 -31.80 -12.65 18.18
CA PHE A 408 -32.12 -11.90 16.95
C PHE A 408 -32.02 -12.78 15.69
N LEU A 409 -30.98 -13.58 15.57
CA LEU A 409 -30.78 -14.48 14.43
C LEU A 409 -31.78 -15.62 14.43
N SER A 410 -32.15 -16.13 15.61
CA SER A 410 -33.10 -17.23 15.73
C SER A 410 -34.46 -16.92 15.07
N GLY A 411 -34.88 -15.65 15.09
CA GLY A 411 -36.13 -15.20 14.47
C GLY A 411 -36.04 -14.89 12.98
N LYS A 412 -34.86 -14.98 12.34
CA LYS A 412 -34.64 -14.46 10.97
C LYS A 412 -34.05 -15.46 9.99
N ILE A 413 -33.28 -16.44 10.48
CA ILE A 413 -32.53 -17.36 9.63
C ILE A 413 -32.67 -18.80 10.13
N SER A 414 -32.55 -19.76 9.23
CA SER A 414 -32.68 -21.19 9.55
C SER A 414 -31.34 -21.93 9.60
N ARG A 415 -30.32 -21.39 8.91
CA ARG A 415 -28.97 -21.96 8.83
C ARG A 415 -27.89 -20.91 9.05
N LEU A 416 -26.91 -21.28 9.87
CA LEU A 416 -25.83 -20.42 10.33
C LEU A 416 -24.51 -21.19 10.28
N ASP A 417 -23.45 -20.57 9.74
CA ASP A 417 -22.10 -21.09 9.84
C ASP A 417 -21.27 -20.19 10.78
N LEU A 418 -20.76 -20.76 11.87
CA LEU A 418 -19.83 -20.08 12.78
C LEU A 418 -18.40 -20.51 12.43
N VAL A 419 -17.56 -19.53 12.06
CA VAL A 419 -16.16 -19.78 11.66
C VAL A 419 -15.22 -19.12 12.67
N ARG A 420 -14.25 -19.91 13.13
CA ARG A 420 -13.20 -19.49 14.06
C ARG A 420 -11.88 -20.19 13.77
N TYR A 421 -10.80 -19.76 14.40
CA TYR A 421 -9.57 -20.54 14.36
C TYR A 421 -9.73 -21.83 15.17
N GLU A 422 -9.12 -22.91 14.72
CA GLU A 422 -9.07 -24.13 15.53
C GLU A 422 -8.37 -23.87 16.88
N PRO A 423 -8.64 -24.67 17.93
CA PRO A 423 -8.13 -24.41 19.27
C PRO A 423 -6.60 -24.24 19.35
N ALA A 424 -5.83 -25.03 18.60
CA ALA A 424 -4.37 -24.96 18.59
C ALA A 424 -3.86 -23.64 17.97
N THR A 425 -4.43 -23.24 16.83
CA THR A 425 -4.08 -21.98 16.16
C THR A 425 -4.53 -20.77 16.98
N SER A 426 -5.72 -20.83 17.56
CA SER A 426 -6.24 -19.79 18.48
C SER A 426 -5.31 -19.60 19.69
N PHE A 427 -4.86 -20.68 20.32
CA PHE A 427 -3.92 -20.63 21.44
C PHE A 427 -2.58 -19.99 21.06
N LEU A 428 -2.03 -20.34 19.89
CA LEU A 428 -0.80 -19.72 19.38
C LEU A 428 -0.98 -18.22 19.13
N LEU A 429 -2.10 -17.81 18.53
CA LEU A 429 -2.39 -16.40 18.27
C LEU A 429 -2.56 -15.60 19.56
N GLN A 430 -3.19 -16.18 20.58
CA GLN A 430 -3.33 -15.57 21.91
C GLN A 430 -1.98 -15.37 22.60
N GLY A 431 -1.12 -16.39 22.56
CA GLY A 431 0.24 -16.30 23.08
C GLY A 431 1.06 -15.17 22.43
N MET A 432 0.81 -14.89 21.15
CA MET A 432 1.45 -13.77 20.44
C MET A 432 0.80 -12.40 20.73
N ARG A 433 -0.50 -12.34 21.04
CA ARG A 433 -1.25 -11.10 21.28
C ARG A 433 -1.27 -10.64 22.74
N GLN A 434 -0.82 -11.48 23.68
CA GLN A 434 -0.91 -11.22 25.14
C GLN A 434 -2.34 -10.94 25.63
N ASP A 435 -3.34 -11.52 24.97
CA ASP A 435 -4.75 -11.28 25.29
C ASP A 435 -5.26 -12.36 26.26
N ILE A 436 -5.75 -11.98 27.45
CA ILE A 436 -6.08 -12.88 28.58
C ILE A 436 -7.61 -13.09 28.73
N GLY A 437 -8.40 -12.65 27.75
CA GLY A 437 -9.87 -12.74 27.80
C GLY A 437 -10.46 -14.15 27.63
N GLU A 438 -11.64 -14.38 28.25
CA GLU A 438 -12.44 -15.59 28.08
C GLU A 438 -12.83 -15.77 26.60
N LYS A 439 -12.76 -17.01 26.08
CA LYS A 439 -12.94 -17.30 24.65
C LYS A 439 -14.30 -16.82 24.14
N ASN A 440 -14.27 -15.71 23.41
CA ASN A 440 -15.47 -15.08 22.87
C ASN A 440 -16.34 -16.06 22.05
N GLU A 441 -15.70 -17.01 21.41
CA GLU A 441 -16.24 -17.97 20.45
C GLU A 441 -17.02 -19.12 21.13
N VAL A 442 -16.55 -19.58 22.30
CA VAL A 442 -17.18 -20.69 23.05
C VAL A 442 -18.48 -20.23 23.71
N LEU A 443 -18.52 -18.96 24.12
CA LEU A 443 -19.72 -18.38 24.72
C LEU A 443 -20.86 -18.25 23.70
N LEU A 444 -20.54 -17.86 22.46
CA LEU A 444 -21.54 -17.73 21.39
C LEU A 444 -22.13 -19.08 21.00
N GLU A 445 -21.29 -20.11 20.85
CA GLU A 445 -21.72 -21.49 20.60
C GLU A 445 -22.71 -21.98 21.68
N LYS A 446 -22.38 -21.79 22.96
CA LYS A 446 -23.27 -22.16 24.08
C LYS A 446 -24.61 -21.43 24.01
N GLU A 447 -24.61 -20.16 23.64
CA GLU A 447 -25.82 -19.36 23.58
C GLU A 447 -26.71 -19.73 22.39
N LEU A 448 -26.12 -20.05 21.24
CA LEU A 448 -26.86 -20.60 20.08
C LEU A 448 -27.58 -21.90 20.48
N LEU A 449 -26.88 -22.83 21.12
CA LEU A 449 -27.48 -24.09 21.58
C LEU A 449 -28.65 -23.85 22.57
N LYS A 450 -28.51 -22.90 23.49
CA LYS A 450 -29.59 -22.53 24.43
C LYS A 450 -30.83 -21.95 23.73
N GLN A 451 -30.64 -21.23 22.63
CA GLN A 451 -31.73 -20.64 21.83
C GLN A 451 -32.39 -21.64 20.87
N GLY A 452 -32.07 -22.93 21.00
CA GLY A 452 -32.68 -24.02 20.25
C GLY A 452 -32.02 -24.31 18.91
N TRP A 453 -30.85 -23.75 18.63
CA TRP A 453 -30.06 -24.16 17.47
C TRP A 453 -29.45 -25.54 17.70
N LYS A 454 -29.43 -26.38 16.66
CA LYS A 454 -28.76 -27.68 16.69
C LYS A 454 -27.49 -27.61 15.86
N LEU A 455 -26.39 -28.06 16.44
CA LEU A 455 -25.14 -28.25 15.70
C LEU A 455 -25.33 -29.43 14.75
N SER A 456 -25.39 -29.16 13.45
CA SER A 456 -25.59 -30.17 12.41
C SER A 456 -24.27 -30.80 11.98
N GLU A 457 -23.21 -29.99 11.90
CA GLU A 457 -21.89 -30.44 11.49
C GLU A 457 -20.80 -29.62 12.23
N ARG A 458 -19.72 -30.30 12.61
CA ARG A 458 -18.48 -29.69 13.07
C ARG A 458 -17.35 -30.23 12.23
N ARG A 459 -16.64 -29.34 11.55
CA ARG A 459 -15.50 -29.70 10.72
C ARG A 459 -14.32 -28.78 10.97
N ILE A 460 -13.13 -29.37 11.01
CA ILE A 460 -11.87 -28.63 11.01
C ILE A 460 -11.28 -28.75 9.62
N ALA A 461 -11.02 -27.61 8.99
CA ALA A 461 -10.39 -27.53 7.69
C ALA A 461 -9.19 -26.59 7.78
N TRP A 462 -8.00 -27.18 7.61
CA TRP A 462 -6.72 -26.52 7.77
C TRP A 462 -6.51 -25.98 9.19
N LYS A 463 -6.76 -24.69 9.40
CA LYS A 463 -6.63 -24.00 10.70
C LYS A 463 -7.93 -23.32 11.14
N LEU A 464 -9.01 -23.57 10.40
CA LEU A 464 -10.32 -23.02 10.69
C LEU A 464 -11.22 -24.14 11.19
N GLU A 465 -11.94 -23.84 12.25
CA GLU A 465 -13.06 -24.63 12.73
C GLU A 465 -14.35 -24.01 12.24
N ILE A 466 -15.18 -24.82 11.60
CA ILE A 466 -16.47 -24.44 11.04
C ILE A 466 -17.54 -25.25 11.78
N LEU A 467 -18.50 -24.54 12.36
CA LEU A 467 -19.64 -25.09 13.07
C LEU A 467 -20.91 -24.71 12.33
N ASN A 468 -21.59 -25.71 11.77
CA ASN A 468 -22.85 -25.49 11.05
C ASN A 468 -24.00 -25.69 12.03
N PHE A 469 -24.86 -24.70 12.13
CA PHE A 469 -26.06 -24.73 12.96
C PHE A 469 -27.30 -24.69 12.08
N SER A 470 -28.27 -25.52 12.44
CA SER A 470 -29.61 -25.54 11.85
C SER A 470 -30.66 -25.45 12.95
N ARG A 471 -31.77 -24.77 12.68
CA ARG A 471 -32.90 -24.73 13.59
C ARG A 471 -33.95 -25.77 13.25
#